data_AF-A0A0F9G2B6-F1
#
_entry.id   AF-A0A0F9G2B6-F1
#
_cell.length_a   1.000
_cell.length_b   1.000
_cell.length_c   1.000
_cell.angle_alpha   90.00
_cell.angle_beta   90.00
_cell.angle_gamma   90.00
#
_symmetry.space_group_name_H-M   'P 1'
#
loop_
_entity.id
_entity.type
_entity.pdbx_description
1 polymer ?
#
loop_
_entity_poly.entity_id
_entity_poly.type
_entity_poly.pdbx_seq_one_letter_code
_entity_poly.pdbx_strand_id
1 'polypeptide(L)'
;MIKGIGLRKVEISNQEYKYYQQLIEQYTDDKHKGSSYFADLFETDDNGIIIIIKPIKSIPWEILFFVQNLMINQNLRQYDKRMVAIENKLSRSKK
;
A
#
# COMPACT_ATOMS: atom_id res chain seq x y z
N MET A 1 -1.21 -8.36 -5.37
CA MET A 1 -0.06 -8.51 -6.31
C MET A 1 1.08 -7.63 -5.83
N ILE A 2 2.32 -7.85 -6.28
CA ILE A 2 3.46 -6.96 -5.92
C ILE A 2 3.77 -6.02 -7.09
N LYS A 3 3.88 -4.72 -6.81
CA LYS A 3 4.24 -3.68 -7.79
C LYS A 3 5.33 -2.76 -7.24
N GLY A 4 6.10 -2.14 -8.14
CA GLY A 4 7.06 -1.10 -7.77
C GLY A 4 6.38 0.26 -7.65
N ILE A 5 6.46 0.89 -6.50
CA ILE A 5 5.94 2.25 -6.24
C ILE A 5 7.01 2.99 -5.42
N GLY A 6 7.47 4.15 -5.88
CA GLY A 6 8.40 4.98 -5.11
C GLY A 6 9.71 4.28 -4.73
N LEU A 7 10.28 3.47 -5.63
CA LEU A 7 11.45 2.61 -5.39
C LEU A 7 11.24 1.48 -4.35
N ARG A 8 10.01 1.27 -3.88
CA ARG A 8 9.65 0.20 -2.95
C ARG A 8 8.80 -0.88 -3.64
N LYS A 9 8.87 -2.11 -3.12
CA LYS A 9 7.95 -3.20 -3.52
C LYS A 9 6.68 -3.06 -2.67
N VAL A 10 5.51 -3.06 -3.29
CA VAL A 10 4.24 -2.81 -2.61
C VAL A 10 3.21 -3.89 -2.95
N GLU A 11 2.61 -4.48 -1.92
CA GLU A 11 1.47 -5.39 -2.02
C GLU A 11 0.20 -4.58 -2.27
N ILE A 12 -0.37 -4.73 -3.46
CA ILE A 12 -1.49 -3.90 -3.91
C ILE A 12 -2.48 -4.74 -4.71
N SER A 13 -3.77 -4.44 -4.62
CA SER A 13 -4.81 -5.03 -5.45
C SER A 13 -4.86 -4.36 -6.83
N ASN A 14 -5.55 -4.99 -7.80
CA ASN A 14 -5.73 -4.39 -9.13
C ASN A 14 -6.47 -3.04 -9.08
N GLN A 15 -7.46 -2.92 -8.19
CA GLN A 15 -8.25 -1.72 -8.05
C GLN A 15 -7.43 -0.57 -7.44
N GLU A 16 -6.69 -0.85 -6.37
CA GLU A 16 -5.79 0.12 -5.75
C GLU A 16 -4.69 0.55 -6.73
N TYR A 17 -4.15 -0.38 -7.54
CA TYR A 17 -3.15 -0.05 -8.55
C TYR A 17 -3.71 0.81 -9.68
N LYS A 18 -4.94 0.54 -10.13
CA LYS A 18 -5.62 1.39 -11.12
C LYS A 18 -5.80 2.81 -10.57
N TYR A 19 -6.22 2.95 -9.33
CA TYR A 19 -6.36 4.26 -8.69
C TYR A 19 -5.01 4.98 -8.52
N TYR A 20 -3.95 4.25 -8.18
CA TYR A 20 -2.58 4.77 -8.19
C TYR A 20 -2.18 5.34 -9.57
N GLN A 21 -2.47 4.63 -10.66
CA GLN A 21 -2.17 5.12 -12.01
C GLN A 21 -2.94 6.41 -12.32
N GLN A 22 -4.22 6.48 -11.94
CA GLN A 22 -5.03 7.69 -12.10
C GLN A 22 -4.44 8.88 -11.32
N LEU A 23 -3.96 8.65 -10.08
CA LEU A 23 -3.27 9.68 -9.30
C LEU A 23 -1.98 10.15 -9.98
N ILE A 24 -1.18 9.23 -10.52
CA ILE A 24 0.03 9.63 -11.27
C ILE A 24 -0.33 10.51 -12.45
N GLU A 25 -1.33 10.12 -13.24
CA GLU A 25 -1.77 10.88 -14.42
C GLU A 25 -2.28 12.27 -14.02
N GLN A 26 -3.09 12.36 -12.96
CA GLN A 26 -3.64 13.62 -12.46
C GLN A 26 -2.55 14.59 -11.96
N TYR A 27 -1.50 14.07 -11.32
CA TYR A 27 -0.41 14.85 -10.73
C TYR A 27 0.83 14.94 -11.62
N THR A 28 0.75 14.46 -12.87
CA THR A 28 1.81 14.64 -13.86
C THR A 28 1.50 15.87 -14.72
N ASP A 29 2.46 16.79 -14.79
CA ASP A 29 2.44 17.93 -15.70
C ASP A 29 3.74 17.99 -16.52
N ASP A 30 3.89 19.00 -17.37
CA ASP A 30 5.06 19.16 -18.24
C ASP A 30 6.40 19.30 -17.48
N LYS A 31 6.35 19.62 -16.19
CA LYS A 31 7.53 19.90 -15.34
C LYS A 31 7.72 18.88 -14.24
N HIS A 32 6.68 18.14 -13.87
CA HIS A 32 6.65 17.28 -12.69
C HIS A 32 5.97 15.96 -12.98
N LYS A 33 6.62 14.85 -12.62
CA LYS A 33 6.01 13.51 -12.71
C LYS A 33 5.29 13.21 -11.41
N GLY A 34 4.00 12.84 -11.48
CA GLY A 34 3.21 12.49 -10.30
C GLY A 34 3.77 11.30 -9.51
N SER A 35 4.51 10.40 -10.17
CA SER A 35 5.23 9.30 -9.51
C SER A 35 6.31 9.77 -8.52
N SER A 36 6.81 11.00 -8.67
CA SER A 36 7.85 11.57 -7.79
C SER A 36 7.33 11.79 -6.36
N TYR A 37 6.03 12.04 -6.19
CA TYR A 37 5.42 12.20 -4.86
C TYR A 37 5.47 10.94 -4.00
N PHE A 38 5.63 9.77 -4.63
CA PHE A 38 5.72 8.49 -3.94
C PHE A 38 7.16 8.11 -3.60
N ALA A 39 8.16 8.80 -4.18
CA ALA A 39 9.56 8.52 -3.91
C ALA A 39 9.88 8.89 -2.46
N ASP A 40 10.37 7.90 -1.71
CA ASP A 40 10.71 8.02 -0.27
C ASP A 40 9.53 8.42 0.65
N LEU A 41 8.29 8.36 0.17
CA LEU A 41 7.10 8.67 0.99
C LEU A 41 6.82 7.62 2.06
N PHE A 42 7.23 6.39 1.83
CA PHE A 42 6.95 5.29 2.76
C PHE A 42 8.04 4.22 2.70
N GLU A 43 8.02 3.37 3.72
CA GLU A 43 8.88 2.19 3.82
C GLU A 43 8.02 0.94 3.81
N THR A 44 8.60 -0.13 3.26
CA THR A 44 7.93 -1.43 3.16
C THR A 44 8.78 -2.52 3.77
N ASP A 45 8.13 -3.53 4.35
CA ASP A 45 8.77 -4.78 4.72
C ASP A 45 9.10 -5.65 3.48
N ASP A 46 9.67 -6.83 3.71
CA ASP A 46 10.02 -7.79 2.66
C ASP A 46 8.81 -8.36 1.89
N ASN A 47 7.62 -8.29 2.49
CA ASN A 47 6.36 -8.72 1.88
C ASN A 47 5.70 -7.60 1.05
N GLY A 48 6.31 -6.42 1.01
CA GLY A 48 5.81 -5.24 0.32
C GLY A 48 4.70 -4.51 1.08
N ILE A 49 4.68 -4.63 2.40
CA ILE A 49 3.65 -4.06 3.27
C ILE A 49 4.18 -2.77 3.82
N ILE A 50 3.40 -1.70 3.72
CA ILE A 50 3.78 -0.38 4.21
C ILE A 50 3.81 -0.44 5.73
N ILE A 51 4.99 -0.12 6.30
CA ILE A 51 5.22 -0.11 7.74
C ILE A 51 5.25 1.31 8.31
N ILE A 52 5.72 2.27 7.51
CA ILE A 52 5.92 3.66 7.91
C ILE A 52 5.56 4.56 6.73
N ILE A 53 4.83 5.63 7.02
CA ILE A 53 4.63 6.76 6.10
C ILE A 53 5.46 7.93 6.66
N LYS A 54 6.39 8.44 5.85
CA LYS A 54 7.30 9.49 6.26
C LYS A 54 6.62 10.86 6.22
N PRO A 55 6.91 11.75 7.18
CA PRO A 55 6.41 13.13 7.12
C PRO A 55 7.17 13.90 6.03
N ILE A 56 6.47 14.31 4.98
CA ILE A 56 7.01 15.17 3.92
C ILE A 56 6.36 16.56 4.02
N LYS A 57 7.15 17.62 3.82
CA LYS A 57 6.70 19.02 3.97
C LYS A 57 5.60 19.43 2.98
N SER A 58 5.56 18.84 1.79
CA SER A 58 4.58 19.20 0.76
C SER A 58 4.21 17.96 -0.05
N ILE A 59 3.03 17.42 0.25
CA ILE A 59 2.40 16.33 -0.48
C ILE A 59 0.91 16.66 -0.68
N PRO A 60 0.34 16.35 -1.86
CA PRO A 60 -1.11 16.42 -2.03
C PRO A 60 -1.82 15.49 -1.05
N TRP A 61 -2.95 15.97 -0.50
CA TRP A 61 -3.72 15.22 0.49
C TRP A 61 -4.22 13.88 -0.07
N GLU A 62 -4.61 13.85 -1.34
CA GLU A 62 -5.09 12.67 -2.04
C GLU A 62 -4.03 11.57 -2.09
N ILE A 63 -2.76 11.95 -2.29
CA ILE A 63 -1.63 11.00 -2.28
C ILE A 63 -1.41 10.46 -0.87
N LEU A 64 -1.43 11.34 0.14
CA LEU A 64 -1.30 10.92 1.54
C LEU A 64 -2.41 9.95 1.93
N PHE A 65 -3.66 10.30 1.65
CA PHE A 65 -4.82 9.46 1.95
C PHE A 65 -4.77 8.14 1.19
N PHE A 66 -4.32 8.14 -0.06
CA PHE A 66 -4.14 6.91 -0.80
C PHE A 66 -3.13 5.97 -0.11
N VAL A 67 -1.96 6.48 0.27
CA VAL A 67 -0.93 5.66 0.93
C VAL A 67 -1.40 5.16 2.29
N GLN A 68 -2.10 6.00 3.08
CA GLN A 68 -2.69 5.60 4.35
C GLN A 68 -3.74 4.50 4.18
N ASN A 69 -4.68 4.65 3.25
CA ASN A 69 -5.70 3.63 2.98
C ASN A 69 -5.07 2.34 2.47
N LEU A 70 -4.05 2.43 1.61
CA LEU A 70 -3.32 1.26 1.13
C LEU A 70 -2.67 0.50 2.29
N MET A 71 -1.99 1.21 3.20
CA MET A 71 -1.41 0.63 4.41
C MET A 71 -2.47 -0.05 5.29
N ILE A 72 -3.61 0.60 5.53
CA ILE A 72 -4.70 0.03 6.34
C ILE A 72 -5.25 -1.24 5.67
N ASN A 73 -5.52 -1.20 4.37
CA ASN A 73 -6.05 -2.34 3.63
C ASN A 73 -5.09 -3.52 3.60
N GLN A 74 -3.79 -3.27 3.43
CA GLN A 74 -2.74 -4.30 3.52
C GLN A 74 -2.79 -5.01 4.89
N ASN A 75 -2.88 -4.24 5.98
CA ASN A 75 -2.96 -4.79 7.33
C ASN A 75 -4.25 -5.59 7.54
N LEU A 76 -5.40 -5.10 7.08
CA LEU A 76 -6.67 -5.83 7.16
C LEU A 76 -6.60 -7.19 6.45
N ARG A 77 -6.02 -7.25 5.25
CA ARG A 77 -5.80 -8.52 4.52
C ARG A 77 -4.89 -9.48 5.28
N GLN A 78 -3.87 -8.97 5.98
CA GLN A 78 -3.02 -9.83 6.81
C GLN A 78 -3.76 -10.38 8.03
N TYR A 79 -4.53 -9.54 8.71
CA TYR A 79 -5.31 -9.96 9.87
C TYR A 79 -6.33 -11.02 9.50
N ASP A 80 -7.03 -10.85 8.38
CA ASP A 80 -7.98 -11.83 7.86
C ASP A 80 -7.30 -13.20 7.62
N LYS A 81 -6.14 -13.22 6.94
CA LYS A 81 -5.34 -14.45 6.76
C LYS A 81 -4.94 -15.10 8.08
N ARG A 82 -4.57 -14.31 9.08
CA ARG A 82 -4.21 -14.81 10.42
C ARG A 82 -5.42 -15.41 11.14
N MET A 83 -6.59 -14.77 11.03
CA MET A 83 -7.84 -15.28 11.61
C MET A 83 -8.23 -16.63 11.02
N VAL A 84 -8.25 -16.75 9.70
CA VAL A 84 -8.52 -18.03 9.02
C VAL A 84 -7.52 -19.12 9.44
N ALA A 85 -6.25 -18.78 9.60
CA ALA A 85 -5.23 -19.73 10.07
C ALA A 85 -5.49 -20.20 11.52
N ILE A 86 -5.96 -19.33 12.40
CA ILE A 86 -6.29 -19.65 13.79
C ILE A 86 -7.54 -20.53 13.86
N GLU A 87 -8.59 -20.20 13.12
CA GLU A 87 -9.83 -20.99 13.04
C GLU A 87 -9.55 -22.43 12.58
N ASN A 88 -8.70 -22.58 11.56
CA ASN A 88 -8.29 -23.89 11.06
C ASN A 88 -7.48 -24.71 12.08
N LYS A 89 -6.69 -24.06 12.94
CA LYS A 89 -5.96 -24.75 14.02
C LYS A 89 -6.92 -25.22 15.11
N LEU A 90 -7.87 -24.35 15.50
CA LEU A 90 -8.87 -24.66 16.51
C LEU A 90 -9.81 -25.80 16.08
N SER A 91 -10.21 -25.84 14.80
CA SER A 91 -11.06 -26.91 14.27
C SER A 91 -10.35 -28.26 14.22
N ARG A 92 -9.03 -28.28 13.97
CA ARG A 92 -8.20 -29.49 13.99
C ARG A 92 -7.92 -30.01 15.40
N SER A 93 -7.80 -29.14 16.40
CA SER A 93 -7.57 -29.53 17.79
C SER A 93 -8.79 -30.16 18.47
N LYS A 94 -9.99 -30.06 17.87
CA LYS A 94 -11.24 -30.64 18.40
C LYS A 94 -11.55 -32.04 17.82
N LYS A 95 -10.74 -32.55 16.90
CA LYS A 95 -10.81 -33.92 16.37
C LYS A 95 -9.72 -34.78 16.98
#